data_AF-A0A8R1ITI0-F1
#
_entry.id   AF-A0A8R1ITI0-F1
#
_cell.length_a   1.000
_cell.length_b   1.000
_cell.length_c   1.000
_cell.angle_alpha   90.00
_cell.angle_beta   90.00
_cell.angle_gamma   90.00
#
_symmetry.space_group_name_H-M   'P 1'
#
loop_
_entity.id
_entity.type
_entity.pdbx_description
1 polymer ?
#
loop_
_entity_poly.entity_id
_entity_poly.type
_entity_poly.pdbx_seq_one_letter_code
_entity_poly.pdbx_strand_id
1 'polypeptide(L)' 'MSFHPLYTARSVEKSGWLNKWTNYLKGYRQRWFVLDSNATLSYY' A
#
# COMPACT_ATOMS: atom_id res chain seq x y z
N MET A 1 -33.43 1.80 6.43
CA MET A 1 -32.26 1.76 7.34
C MET A 1 -31.51 0.47 7.06
N SER A 2 -30.52 0.51 6.18
CA SER A 2 -29.79 -0.68 5.72
C SER A 2 -28.48 -0.78 6.49
N PHE A 3 -28.34 -1.80 7.34
CA PHE A 3 -27.08 -2.17 7.96
C PHE A 3 -26.13 -2.73 6.89
N HIS A 4 -25.00 -2.06 6.63
CA HIS A 4 -23.87 -2.64 5.90
C HIS A 4 -22.82 -3.10 6.93
N PRO A 5 -22.71 -4.41 7.22
CA PRO A 5 -21.74 -4.92 8.18
C PRO A 5 -20.36 -5.11 7.53
N LEU A 6 -19.32 -4.61 8.21
CA LEU A 6 -17.99 -5.23 8.35
C LEU A 6 -17.11 -5.51 7.12
N TYR A 7 -17.25 -4.77 6.02
CA TYR A 7 -16.18 -4.68 5.04
C TYR A 7 -16.18 -3.28 4.43
N THR A 8 -15.54 -2.32 5.11
CA THR A 8 -14.84 -1.31 4.31
C THR A 8 -13.79 -2.14 3.59
N ALA A 9 -14.06 -2.53 2.35
CA ALA A 9 -13.02 -3.04 1.48
C ALA A 9 -11.92 -2.01 1.62
N ARG A 10 -10.76 -2.41 2.16
CA ARG A 10 -9.62 -1.52 2.34
C ARG A 10 -9.26 -1.06 0.93
N SER A 11 -9.88 0.05 0.54
CA SER A 11 -9.94 0.44 -0.86
C SER A 11 -8.56 0.98 -1.16
N VAL A 12 -7.87 0.27 -2.04
CA VAL A 12 -6.58 0.70 -2.53
C VAL A 12 -6.84 1.97 -3.35
N GLU A 13 -6.34 3.10 -2.87
CA GLU A 13 -6.43 4.35 -3.61
C GLU A 13 -5.43 4.36 -4.75
N LYS A 14 -4.21 3.88 -4.48
CA LYS A 14 -3.11 3.80 -5.46
C LYS A 14 -2.24 2.59 -5.17
N SER A 15 -1.78 1.95 -6.24
CA SER A 15 -0.74 0.93 -6.15
C SER A 15 0.15 0.98 -7.38
N GLY A 16 1.42 0.63 -7.21
CA GLY A 16 2.35 0.59 -8.32
C GLY A 16 3.78 0.24 -7.92
N TRP A 17 4.60 0.02 -8.95
CA TRP A 17 6.02 -0.22 -8.79
C TRP A 17 6.76 1.08 -8.52
N LEU A 18 7.52 1.12 -7.43
CA LEU A 18 8.46 2.20 -7.15
C LEU A 18 9.80 1.63 -6.66
N ASN A 19 10.84 2.44 -6.80
CA ASN A 19 12.17 2.11 -6.32
C ASN A 19 12.37 2.61 -4.89
N LYS A 20 12.61 1.70 -3.95
CA LYS A 20 12.90 2.00 -2.54
C LYS A 20 14.39 1.83 -2.28
N TRP A 21 15.02 2.83 -1.67
CA TRP A 21 16.39 2.70 -1.17
C TRP A 21 16.44 1.66 -0.04
N THR A 22 17.40 0.74 -0.10
CA THR A 22 17.60 -0.27 0.95
C THR A 22 18.83 0.02 1.80
N ASN A 23 18.67 -0.03 3.12
CA ASN A 23 19.71 0.37 4.08
C ASN A 23 20.84 -0.67 4.20
N TYR A 24 20.49 -1.96 4.21
CA TYR A 24 21.48 -3.04 4.40
C TYR A 24 22.14 -3.47 3.09
N LEU A 25 21.36 -3.57 2.03
CA LEU A 25 21.84 -3.77 0.67
C LEU A 25 21.83 -2.41 0.01
N LYS A 26 22.95 -1.69 -0.04
CA LYS A 26 22.98 -0.32 -0.61
C LYS A 26 22.45 -0.35 -2.05
N GLY A 27 21.49 0.51 -2.36
CA GLY A 27 20.91 0.64 -3.70
C GLY A 27 19.39 0.75 -3.71
N TYR A 28 18.85 1.03 -4.89
CA TYR A 28 17.41 1.05 -5.14
C TYR A 28 16.93 -0.35 -5.51
N ARG A 29 15.84 -0.79 -4.89
CA ARG A 29 15.14 -2.02 -5.28
C ARG A 29 13.69 -1.73 -5.59
N GLN A 30 13.18 -2.37 -6.61
CA GLN A 30 11.77 -2.29 -6.96
C GLN A 30 10.93 -2.97 -5.87
N ARG A 31 9.86 -2.29 -5.45
CA ARG A 31 8.86 -2.77 -4.48
C ARG A 31 7.48 -2.41 -4.98
N TRP A 32 6.50 -3.27 -4.72
CA TRP A 32 5.12 -2.98 -5.03
C TRP A 32 4.52 -2.20 -3.88
N PHE A 33 4.25 -0.91 -4.09
CA PHE A 33 3.65 -0.05 -3.07
C PHE A 33 2.14 -0.05 -3.19
N VAL A 34 1.48 -0.01 -2.04
CA VAL A 34 0.02 0.05 -1.91
C VAL A 34 -0.32 1.14 -0.90
N LEU A 35 -1.07 2.15 -1.35
CA LEU A 35 -1.66 3.19 -0.53
C LEU A 35 -3.15 2.89 -0.35
N ASP A 36 -3.56 2.75 0.90
CA ASP A 36 -4.94 2.58 1.29
C ASP A 36 -5.66 3.92 1.46
N SER A 37 -6.98 3.92 1.30
CA SER A 37 -7.91 5.01 1.68
C SER A 37 -7.74 5.56 3.10
N ASN A 38 -7.18 4.77 4.02
CA ASN A 38 -6.86 5.22 5.37
C ASN A 38 -5.45 5.85 5.49
N ALA A 39 -4.88 6.32 4.38
CA ALA A 39 -3.53 6.87 4.29
C ALA A 39 -2.41 5.94 4.80
N THR A 40 -2.66 4.62 4.79
CA THR A 40 -1.66 3.62 5.19
C THR A 40 -0.84 3.19 3.98
N LEU A 41 0.49 3.30 4.07
CA LEU A 41 1.43 2.92 3.01
C LEU A 41 2.10 1.57 3.32
N SER A 42 1.82 0.56 2.51
CA SER A 42 2.42 -0.79 2.59
C SER A 42 3.29 -1.07 1.37
N TYR A 43 4.25 -1.99 1.48
CA TYR A 43 5.07 -2.43 0.35
C TYR A 43 5.46 -3.92 0.45
N TYR A 44 5.62 -4.54 -0.71
CA TYR A 44 6.06 -5.94 -0.88
C TYR A 44 7.33 -6.00 -1.73
#